data_AF-A0AAD4E0M2-F1
#
_entry.id   AF-A0AAD4E0M2-F1
#
_cell.length_a   1.000
_cell.length_b   1.000
_cell.length_c   1.000
_cell.angle_alpha   90.00
_cell.angle_beta   90.00
_cell.angle_gamma   90.00
#
_symmetry.space_group_name_H-M   'P 1'
#
loop_
_entity.id
_entity.type
_entity.pdbx_description
1 polymer ?
#
loop_
_entity_poly.entity_id
_entity_poly.type
_entity_poly.pdbx_seq_one_letter_code
_entity_poly.pdbx_strand_id
1 'polypeptide(L)'
;MDTGEGSSSGVAGLKEQGTKLWQMFKDVVNKECYIWSPAFMRLTSKRHYPDYYVYIQQPICLADIKQKIDDGLYNSLDDIRQDCDFCFSNAKKYNQKNSQIWLDAK
;
A
#
# COMPACT_ATOMS: atom_id res chain seq x y z
N MET A 1 20.42 37.55 -17.43
CA MET A 1 20.72 36.62 -16.33
C MET A 1 19.61 35.60 -16.34
N ASP A 2 19.87 34.48 -17.02
CA ASP A 2 18.98 33.31 -17.01
C ASP A 2 19.25 32.51 -15.73
N THR A 3 18.19 32.02 -15.10
CA THR A 3 18.02 30.62 -14.63
C THR A 3 16.95 30.54 -13.53
N GLY A 4 15.97 29.65 -13.70
CA GLY A 4 15.45 28.90 -12.56
C GLY A 4 13.94 28.70 -12.38
N GLU A 5 13.07 28.86 -13.37
CA GLU A 5 11.69 28.33 -13.27
C GLU A 5 11.65 26.85 -13.69
N GLY A 6 11.88 25.95 -12.76
CA GLY A 6 11.74 24.52 -13.02
C GLY A 6 11.65 23.76 -11.71
N SER A 7 10.48 23.20 -11.40
CA SER A 7 10.30 21.96 -10.60
C SER A 7 8.86 21.71 -10.09
N SER A 8 7.91 22.66 -10.20
CA SER A 8 6.56 22.44 -9.65
C SER A 8 5.71 21.44 -10.43
N SER A 9 5.94 21.29 -11.74
CA SER A 9 5.15 20.41 -12.62
C SER A 9 5.45 18.92 -12.41
N GLY A 10 6.68 18.56 -12.07
CA GLY A 10 7.11 17.17 -11.92
C GLY A 10 6.50 16.49 -10.69
N VAL A 11 6.58 17.15 -9.53
CA VAL A 11 6.03 16.64 -8.27
C VAL A 11 4.50 16.62 -8.29
N ALA A 12 3.87 17.68 -8.79
CA ALA A 12 2.40 17.73 -8.92
C ALA A 12 1.89 16.64 -9.89
N GLY A 13 2.56 16.46 -11.02
CA GLY A 13 2.24 15.40 -11.99
C GLY A 13 2.43 13.99 -11.42
N LEU A 14 3.45 13.78 -10.58
CA LEU A 14 3.67 12.51 -9.89
C LEU A 14 2.59 12.23 -8.85
N LYS A 15 2.17 13.23 -8.06
CA LYS A 15 1.08 13.07 -7.09
C LYS A 15 -0.24 12.73 -7.77
N GLU A 16 -0.56 13.38 -8.88
CA GLU A 16 -1.77 13.09 -9.65
C GLU A 16 -1.77 11.66 -10.20
N GLN A 17 -0.69 11.26 -10.87
CA GLN A 17 -0.55 9.92 -11.44
C GLN A 17 -0.53 8.84 -10.35
N GLY A 18 0.19 9.09 -9.24
CA GLY A 18 0.22 8.24 -8.06
C GLY A 18 -1.17 8.05 -7.45
N THR A 19 -1.95 9.13 -7.33
CA THR A 19 -3.32 9.07 -6.82
C THR A 19 -4.24 8.25 -7.72
N LYS A 20 -4.13 8.39 -9.05
CA LYS A 20 -4.88 7.56 -10.01
C LYS A 20 -4.51 6.08 -9.89
N LEU A 21 -3.21 5.76 -9.80
CA LEU A 21 -2.74 4.39 -9.59
C LEU A 21 -3.27 3.79 -8.28
N TRP A 22 -3.18 4.54 -7.19
CA TRP A 22 -3.71 4.14 -5.89
C TRP A 22 -5.21 3.86 -5.93
N GLN A 23 -5.98 4.72 -6.62
CA GLN A 23 -7.43 4.55 -6.74
C GLN A 23 -7.77 3.27 -7.53
N MET A 24 -7.07 2.99 -8.62
CA MET A 24 -7.23 1.74 -9.37
C MET A 24 -6.93 0.51 -8.49
N PHE A 25 -5.84 0.54 -7.71
CA PHE A 25 -5.51 -0.54 -6.78
C PHE A 25 -6.58 -0.75 -5.72
N LYS A 26 -7.07 0.34 -5.11
CA LYS A 26 -8.17 0.29 -4.14
C LYS A 26 -9.43 -0.32 -4.74
N ASP A 27 -9.78 0.05 -5.97
CA ASP A 27 -10.97 -0.47 -6.65
C ASP A 27 -10.84 -1.95 -7.00
N VAL A 28 -9.66 -2.41 -7.42
CA VAL A 28 -9.36 -3.83 -7.65
C VAL A 28 -9.49 -4.63 -6.35
N VAL A 29 -8.88 -4.15 -5.26
CA VAL A 29 -8.98 -4.79 -3.93
C VAL A 29 -10.45 -4.86 -3.47
N ASN A 30 -11.23 -3.80 -3.69
CA ASN A 30 -12.64 -3.78 -3.30
C ASN A 30 -13.51 -4.74 -4.14
N LYS A 31 -13.27 -4.84 -5.45
CA LYS A 31 -14.10 -5.64 -6.37
C LYS A 31 -13.76 -7.13 -6.33
N GLU A 32 -12.47 -7.48 -6.35
CA GLU A 32 -12.01 -8.87 -6.52
C GLU A 32 -11.87 -9.62 -5.19
N CYS A 33 -11.63 -8.92 -4.07
CA CYS A 33 -11.37 -9.57 -2.78
C CYS A 33 -12.57 -9.59 -1.83
N TYR A 34 -13.78 -9.26 -2.30
CA TYR A 34 -15.05 -9.36 -1.56
C TYR A 34 -15.00 -8.73 -0.15
N ILE A 35 -14.85 -7.40 -0.10
CA ILE A 35 -14.99 -6.53 1.09
C ILE A 35 -14.26 -6.95 2.40
N TRP A 36 -13.48 -6.02 2.97
CA TRP A 36 -12.98 -6.03 4.36
C TRP A 36 -11.89 -7.05 4.73
N SER A 37 -10.75 -7.04 4.05
CA SER A 37 -9.54 -7.22 4.87
C SER A 37 -9.04 -5.84 5.26
N PRO A 38 -9.32 -5.36 6.50
CA PRO A 38 -8.63 -4.22 7.07
C PRO A 38 -7.13 -4.25 6.81
N ALA A 39 -6.53 -5.44 6.64
CA ALA A 39 -5.11 -5.63 6.36
C ALA A 39 -4.58 -4.89 5.10
N PHE A 40 -5.41 -4.64 4.08
CA PHE A 40 -4.98 -3.82 2.93
C PHE A 40 -5.09 -2.33 3.20
N MET A 41 -6.08 -1.92 3.99
CA MET A 41 -6.36 -0.51 4.24
C MET A 41 -5.61 0.04 5.46
N ARG A 42 -5.26 -0.83 6.42
CA ARG A 42 -4.61 -0.51 7.69
C ARG A 42 -3.71 -1.68 8.09
N LEU A 43 -2.56 -1.36 8.68
CA LEU A 43 -1.70 -2.38 9.26
C LEU A 43 -2.39 -3.12 10.41
N THR A 44 -2.16 -4.42 10.48
CA THR A 44 -2.60 -5.28 11.56
C THR A 44 -2.04 -4.77 12.89
N SER A 45 -2.85 -4.73 13.97
CA SER A 45 -2.38 -4.24 15.27
C SER A 45 -1.17 -5.04 15.76
N LYS A 46 -0.03 -4.37 15.93
CA LYS A 46 1.21 -4.99 16.46
C LYS A 46 1.03 -5.59 17.86
N ARG A 47 0.11 -5.03 18.65
CA ARG A 47 -0.23 -5.57 19.98
C ARG A 47 -0.94 -6.91 19.89
N HIS A 48 -1.85 -7.07 18.92
CA HIS A 48 -2.68 -8.26 18.79
C HIS A 48 -2.04 -9.34 17.91
N TYR A 49 -1.21 -8.93 16.95
CA TYR A 49 -0.55 -9.80 15.97
C TYR A 49 0.93 -9.44 15.86
N PRO A 50 1.74 -9.65 16.92
CA PRO A 50 3.16 -9.36 16.88
C PRO A 50 3.91 -10.23 15.87
N ASP A 51 3.42 -11.46 15.61
CA ASP A 51 3.91 -12.41 14.62
C ASP A 51 3.86 -11.86 13.18
N TYR A 52 2.86 -11.03 12.86
CA TYR A 52 2.79 -10.32 11.58
C TYR A 52 4.08 -9.55 11.31
N TYR A 53 4.58 -8.83 12.32
CA TYR A 53 5.77 -7.98 12.21
C TYR A 53 7.09 -8.76 12.30
N VAL A 54 7.03 -10.03 12.69
CA VAL A 54 8.18 -10.95 12.61
C VAL A 54 8.23 -11.58 11.21
N TYR A 55 7.07 -11.90 10.63
CA TYR A 55 6.99 -12.63 9.37
C TYR A 55 6.99 -11.73 8.11
N ILE A 56 6.45 -10.52 8.25
CA ILE A 56 6.41 -9.49 7.22
C ILE A 56 7.51 -8.47 7.51
N GLN A 57 8.51 -8.42 6.62
CA GLN A 57 9.71 -7.60 6.80
C GLN A 57 9.45 -6.12 6.56
N GLN A 58 8.53 -5.79 5.65
CA GLN A 58 8.18 -4.41 5.30
C GLN A 58 6.65 -4.23 5.40
N PRO A 59 6.11 -4.07 6.62
CA PRO A 59 4.70 -3.75 6.80
C PRO A 59 4.32 -2.47 6.05
N ILE A 60 3.35 -2.57 5.14
CA ILE A 60 2.78 -1.42 4.45
C ILE A 60 1.32 -1.68 4.09
N CYS A 61 0.47 -0.66 4.17
CA CYS A 61 -0.92 -0.70 3.73
C CYS A 61 -1.25 0.46 2.77
N LEU A 62 -2.41 0.39 2.11
CA LEU A 62 -2.88 1.41 1.17
C LEU A 62 -3.03 2.79 1.80
N ALA A 63 -3.35 2.90 3.10
CA ALA A 63 -3.38 4.19 3.78
C ALA A 63 -1.98 4.82 3.89
N ASP A 64 -0.96 4.02 4.19
CA ASP A 64 0.44 4.49 4.25
C ASP A 64 0.90 4.97 2.87
N ILE A 65 0.58 4.21 1.82
CA ILE A 65 0.91 4.57 0.44
C ILE A 65 0.23 5.89 0.05
N LYS A 66 -1.05 6.06 0.40
CA LYS A 66 -1.77 7.32 0.11
C LYS A 66 -1.12 8.50 0.82
N GLN A 67 -0.76 8.33 2.09
CA GLN A 67 -0.09 9.37 2.87
C GLN A 67 1.27 9.73 2.24
N LYS A 68 2.07 8.74 1.86
CA LYS A 68 3.36 8.95 1.17
C LYS A 68 3.20 9.68 -0.17
N ILE A 69 2.14 9.41 -0.94
CA ILE A 69 1.81 10.17 -2.16
C ILE A 69 1.49 11.63 -1.81
N ASP A 70 0.62 11.85 -0.83
CA ASP A 70 0.16 13.18 -0.43
C ASP A 70 1.30 14.05 0.12
N ASP A 71 2.22 13.43 0.86
CA ASP A 71 3.42 14.07 1.40
C ASP A 71 4.52 14.25 0.35
N GLY A 72 4.39 13.62 -0.83
CA GLY A 72 5.38 13.71 -1.91
C GLY A 72 6.68 12.95 -1.60
N LEU A 73 6.59 11.83 -0.88
CA LEU A 73 7.73 11.02 -0.42
C LEU A 73 8.23 10.02 -1.46
N TYR A 74 7.65 10.01 -2.66
CA TYR A 74 8.08 9.16 -3.77
C TYR A 74 8.82 9.97 -4.82
N ASN A 75 9.87 9.39 -5.39
CA ASN A 75 10.66 10.03 -6.44
C ASN A 75 10.19 9.57 -7.83
N SER A 76 9.48 8.45 -7.92
CA SER A 76 8.99 7.89 -9.17
C SER A 76 7.64 7.16 -9.02
N LEU A 77 6.98 6.90 -10.16
CA LEU A 77 5.80 6.02 -10.19
C LEU A 77 6.14 4.57 -9.89
N ASP A 78 7.36 4.14 -10.18
CA ASP A 78 7.80 2.78 -9.91
C ASP A 78 7.95 2.54 -8.41
N ASP A 79 8.36 3.56 -7.64
CA ASP A 79 8.39 3.48 -6.18
C ASP A 79 6.98 3.26 -5.61
N ILE A 80 5.96 3.92 -6.19
CA ILE A 80 4.56 3.75 -5.79
C ILE A 80 4.05 2.36 -6.17
N ARG A 81 4.36 1.87 -7.38
CA ARG A 81 4.01 0.52 -7.82
C ARG A 81 4.63 -0.54 -6.91
N GLN A 82 5.91 -0.39 -6.58
CA GLN A 82 6.63 -1.32 -5.72
C GLN A 82 6.00 -1.42 -4.33
N ASP A 83 5.60 -0.30 -3.73
CA ASP A 83 4.89 -0.30 -2.46
C ASP A 83 3.49 -0.94 -2.54
N CYS A 84 2.76 -0.72 -3.64
CA CYS A 84 1.50 -1.43 -3.91
C CYS A 84 1.72 -2.95 -4.02
N ASP A 85 2.77 -3.38 -4.72
CA ASP A 85 3.15 -4.79 -4.87
C ASP A 85 3.54 -5.41 -3.52
N PHE A 86 4.26 -4.68 -2.67
CA PHE A 86 4.55 -5.12 -1.31
C PHE A 86 3.30 -5.23 -0.46
N CYS A 87 2.41 -4.23 -0.49
CA CYS A 87 1.12 -4.29 0.21
C CYS A 87 0.35 -5.57 -0.18
N PHE A 88 0.29 -5.87 -1.48
CA PHE A 88 -0.41 -7.05 -1.98
C PHE A 88 0.28 -8.36 -1.62
N SER A 89 1.59 -8.41 -1.79
CA SER A 89 2.42 -9.59 -1.48
C SER A 89 2.41 -9.90 0.01
N ASN A 90 2.46 -8.89 0.88
CA ASN A 90 2.37 -9.04 2.33
C ASN A 90 1.02 -9.59 2.76
N ALA A 91 -0.06 -9.01 2.22
CA ALA A 91 -1.40 -9.50 2.49
C ALA A 91 -1.55 -10.95 2.04
N LYS A 92 -1.11 -11.30 0.82
CA LYS A 92 -1.08 -12.69 0.36
C LYS A 92 -0.24 -13.59 1.25
N LYS A 93 0.97 -13.18 1.60
CA LYS A 93 1.92 -13.98 2.39
C LYS A 93 1.41 -14.25 3.81
N TYR A 94 0.87 -13.23 4.48
CA TYR A 94 0.28 -13.40 5.81
C TYR A 94 -1.05 -14.15 5.74
N ASN A 95 -1.91 -13.80 4.78
CA ASN A 95 -3.20 -14.46 4.62
C ASN A 95 -3.07 -15.89 4.11
N GLN A 96 -2.03 -16.27 3.35
CA GLN A 96 -1.74 -17.66 2.95
C GLN A 96 -1.32 -18.50 4.15
N LYS A 97 -0.57 -17.92 5.09
CA LYS A 97 -0.31 -18.58 6.37
C LYS A 97 -1.55 -18.64 7.27
N ASN A 98 -2.45 -17.66 7.13
CA ASN A 98 -3.82 -17.72 7.67
C ASN A 98 -4.80 -18.47 6.74
N SER A 99 -4.38 -19.13 5.64
CA SER A 99 -5.30 -19.75 4.66
C SER A 99 -5.35 -21.27 4.73
N GLN A 100 -4.70 -21.88 5.71
CA GLN A 100 -5.30 -23.07 6.29
C GLN A 100 -6.37 -22.60 7.31
N ILE A 101 -6.06 -21.50 8.00
CA ILE A 101 -6.48 -21.08 9.33
C ILE A 101 -7.32 -19.78 9.29
N TRP A 102 -8.55 -19.79 8.79
CA TRP A 102 -9.63 -19.73 9.77
C TRP A 102 -9.60 -20.97 10.68
N LEU A 103 -9.27 -22.11 10.06
CA LEU A 103 -9.12 -23.51 10.48
C LEU A 103 -10.17 -24.08 11.41
N ASP A 104 -10.64 -23.38 12.44
CA ASP A 104 -11.48 -23.99 13.48
C ASP A 104 -12.54 -23.06 14.11
N ALA A 105 -12.89 -21.91 13.53
CA ALA A 105 -13.71 -20.88 14.23
C ALA A 105 -15.20 -20.80 13.79
N LYS A 106 -16.04 -21.85 13.82
CA LYS A 106 -16.29 -22.87 14.83
C LYS A 106 -16.99 -24.10 14.23
#